data_AF-A0A447TK32-F1
#
_entry.id   AF-A0A447TK32-F1
#
_cell.length_a   1.000
_cell.length_b   1.000
_cell.length_c   1.000
_cell.angle_alpha   90.00
_cell.angle_beta   90.00
_cell.angle_gamma   90.00
#
_symmetry.space_group_name_H-M   'P 1'
#
loop_
_entity.id
_entity.type
_entity.pdbx_description
1 polymer ?
#
loop_
_entity_poly.entity_id
_entity_poly.type
_entity_poly.pdbx_seq_one_letter_code
_entity_poly.pdbx_strand_id
1 'polypeptide(L)'
;MAARLPAQRRGLPQRRQASLNQGYLSLASGGEQWAAGREKFSWGPANFRSPSNPFYFDSGRTNPLADTPGIDLARWTHSAGAWRLTSAYVSDTRTLPQPRQRDTVLFKLDRQDDDSLASLVFSQARSQRLGPFLGAFAQYTPDDAWLLYGEASAQRREAATAARWLAGASYTSDAGRVWSAEYLFNGDNGAATLQADPAALRGRHYLWASVQSNPQELERYWRLEWTRNQDDRSQGWMLYGERRLLPRLSGFAMLILGEGGAGSELGGAYRSGVTLGLKLFLF
;
A
#
# COMPACT_ATOMS: atom_id res chain seq x y z
N MET A 1 16.70 -23.36 -41.57
CA MET A 1 15.32 -22.86 -41.55
C MET A 1 15.17 -21.94 -40.35
N ALA A 2 15.38 -20.64 -40.55
CA ALA A 2 15.47 -19.65 -39.47
C ALA A 2 14.07 -19.11 -39.13
N ALA A 3 13.63 -19.30 -37.88
CA ALA A 3 12.36 -18.75 -37.39
C ALA A 3 12.54 -17.26 -37.08
N ARG A 4 11.80 -16.41 -37.81
CA ARG A 4 11.70 -14.96 -37.56
C ARG A 4 10.93 -14.71 -36.26
N LEU A 5 11.53 -13.95 -35.35
CA LEU A 5 10.87 -13.39 -34.17
C LEU A 5 9.76 -12.39 -34.60
N PRO A 6 8.58 -12.39 -33.96
CA PRO A 6 7.54 -11.41 -34.26
C PRO A 6 7.92 -10.02 -33.76
N ALA A 7 7.72 -9.03 -34.64
CA ALA A 7 8.00 -7.63 -34.43
C ALA A 7 7.26 -7.04 -33.23
N GLN A 8 7.97 -6.24 -32.44
CA GLN A 8 7.43 -5.38 -31.38
C GLN A 8 6.28 -4.52 -31.93
N ARG A 9 5.10 -4.62 -31.31
CA ARG A 9 3.98 -3.72 -31.57
C ARG A 9 4.37 -2.29 -31.17
N ARG A 10 4.40 -1.40 -32.17
CA ARG A 10 4.49 0.06 -32.03
C ARG A 10 3.55 0.54 -30.91
N GLY A 11 4.08 1.42 -30.06
CA GLY A 11 3.36 2.06 -28.98
C GLY A 11 2.07 2.71 -29.49
N LEU A 12 0.95 2.25 -28.95
CA LEU A 12 -0.34 2.91 -29.16
C LEU A 12 -0.27 4.32 -28.56
N PRO A 13 -0.86 5.33 -29.20
CA PRO A 13 -0.89 6.68 -28.67
C PRO A 13 -1.53 6.68 -27.28
N GLN A 14 -0.83 7.28 -26.30
CA GLN A 14 -1.38 7.54 -24.96
C GLN A 14 -2.65 8.39 -25.13
N ARG A 15 -3.80 7.72 -25.05
CA ARG A 15 -5.09 8.37 -25.01
C ARG A 15 -5.08 9.26 -23.77
N ARG A 16 -5.20 10.58 -23.94
CA ARG A 16 -5.36 11.51 -22.82
C ARG A 16 -6.56 11.03 -21.99
N GLN A 17 -6.28 10.43 -20.85
CA GLN A 17 -7.28 9.98 -19.88
C GLN A 17 -7.28 11.01 -18.76
N ALA A 18 -8.37 11.77 -18.65
CA ALA A 18 -8.71 12.45 -17.42
C ALA A 18 -9.47 11.45 -16.54
N SER A 19 -9.05 11.30 -15.28
CA SER A 19 -9.71 10.45 -14.31
C SER A 19 -9.94 11.21 -13.01
N LEU A 20 -11.14 11.09 -12.44
CA LEU A 20 -11.42 11.54 -11.08
C LEU A 20 -10.98 10.44 -10.11
N ASN A 21 -9.93 10.72 -9.33
CA ASN A 21 -9.42 9.73 -8.40
C ASN A 21 -10.24 9.63 -7.10
N GLN A 22 -10.72 10.75 -6.58
CA GLN A 22 -11.52 10.80 -5.35
C GLN A 22 -12.60 11.89 -5.44
N GLY A 23 -13.70 11.68 -4.74
CA GLY A 23 -14.83 12.60 -4.63
C GLY A 23 -15.95 11.92 -3.85
N TYR A 24 -16.28 12.46 -2.68
CA TYR A 24 -17.27 11.87 -1.76
C TYR A 24 -17.95 12.95 -0.91
N LEU A 25 -19.09 12.59 -0.36
CA LEU A 25 -19.79 13.37 0.67
C LEU A 25 -19.60 12.68 2.01
N SER A 26 -19.38 13.44 3.07
CA SER A 26 -19.33 12.92 4.44
C SER A 26 -20.18 13.78 5.37
N LEU A 27 -20.91 13.11 6.27
CA LEU A 27 -21.73 13.72 7.31
C LEU A 27 -21.32 13.09 8.63
N ALA A 28 -21.04 13.91 9.64
CA ALA A 28 -20.66 13.45 10.97
C ALA A 28 -21.51 14.13 12.04
N SER A 29 -22.03 13.36 13.00
CA SER A 29 -22.80 13.87 14.13
C SER A 29 -22.82 12.87 15.28
N GLY A 30 -22.54 13.32 16.50
CA GLY A 30 -22.76 12.52 17.72
C GLY A 30 -22.05 11.17 17.77
N GLY A 31 -20.83 11.06 17.24
CA GLY A 31 -20.07 9.80 17.18
C GLY A 31 -20.35 8.96 15.93
N GLU A 32 -21.34 9.35 15.12
CA GLU A 32 -21.64 8.74 13.83
C GLU A 32 -20.93 9.49 12.70
N GLN A 33 -20.43 8.74 11.73
CA GLN A 33 -19.93 9.26 10.46
C GLN A 33 -20.45 8.42 9.31
N TRP A 34 -21.07 9.08 8.34
CA TRP A 34 -21.48 8.53 7.06
C TRP A 34 -20.57 9.09 5.97
N ALA A 35 -20.19 8.26 5.01
CA ALA A 35 -19.52 8.72 3.81
C ALA A 35 -19.99 7.90 2.60
N ALA A 36 -20.14 8.57 1.46
CA ALA A 36 -20.50 7.92 0.20
C ALA A 36 -19.83 8.62 -0.98
N GLY A 37 -19.29 7.81 -1.90
CA GLY A 37 -18.61 8.27 -3.10
C GLY A 37 -17.33 7.48 -3.32
N ARG A 38 -16.34 8.14 -3.94
CA ARG A 38 -15.03 7.56 -4.19
C ARG A 38 -14.01 8.09 -3.21
N GLU A 39 -13.45 7.21 -2.39
CA GLU A 39 -12.38 7.58 -1.46
C GLU A 39 -11.28 6.53 -1.41
N LYS A 40 -10.08 6.93 -0.98
CA LYS A 40 -9.01 5.98 -0.62
C LYS A 40 -9.38 5.33 0.71
N PHE A 41 -9.71 4.04 0.68
CA PHE A 41 -10.13 3.29 1.87
C PHE A 41 -9.00 2.39 2.40
N SER A 42 -8.00 3.00 3.01
CA SER A 42 -6.79 2.34 3.51
C SER A 42 -6.65 2.43 5.03
N TRP A 43 -5.91 1.49 5.61
CA TRP A 43 -5.57 1.43 7.04
C TRP A 43 -4.28 0.63 7.24
N GLY A 44 -3.95 0.37 8.50
CA GLY A 44 -2.83 -0.47 8.90
C GLY A 44 -1.55 0.35 9.14
N PRO A 45 -0.78 0.01 10.19
CA PRO A 45 0.42 0.75 10.60
C PRO A 45 1.65 0.47 9.73
N ALA A 46 1.61 -0.57 8.90
CA ALA A 46 2.76 -0.96 8.09
C ALA A 46 3.15 0.10 7.06
N ASN A 47 4.42 0.14 6.71
CA ASN A 47 5.06 1.05 5.75
C ASN A 47 5.52 0.31 4.49
N PHE A 48 5.76 -1.00 4.53
CA PHE A 48 6.10 -1.76 3.33
C PHE A 48 4.85 -2.22 2.56
N ARG A 49 3.99 -3.01 3.23
CA ARG A 49 2.76 -3.61 2.68
C ARG A 49 1.72 -3.70 3.77
N SER A 50 0.43 -3.67 3.44
CA SER A 50 -0.66 -3.88 4.40
C SER A 50 -1.39 -5.19 4.12
N PRO A 51 -0.94 -6.31 4.74
CA PRO A 51 -1.67 -7.57 4.71
C PRO A 51 -3.14 -7.44 5.12
N SER A 52 -3.46 -6.59 6.10
CA SER A 52 -4.80 -6.49 6.68
C SER A 52 -5.81 -5.74 5.80
N ASN A 53 -5.37 -5.18 4.67
CA ASN A 53 -6.24 -4.47 3.74
C ASN A 53 -6.61 -5.35 2.52
N PRO A 54 -7.91 -5.67 2.31
CA PRO A 54 -8.35 -6.54 1.22
C PRO A 54 -8.30 -5.88 -0.16
N PHE A 55 -8.13 -4.56 -0.23
CA PHE A 55 -8.17 -3.78 -1.47
C PHE A 55 -6.79 -3.27 -1.88
N TYR A 56 -5.96 -2.87 -0.90
CA TYR A 56 -4.72 -2.14 -1.14
C TYR A 56 -3.51 -2.79 -0.46
N PHE A 57 -2.94 -3.83 -1.10
CA PHE A 57 -1.77 -4.50 -0.53
C PHE A 57 -0.55 -3.57 -0.39
N ASP A 58 -0.27 -2.72 -1.38
CA ASP A 58 0.78 -1.68 -1.28
C ASP A 58 0.22 -0.35 -0.71
N SER A 59 -1.01 0.03 -1.04
CA SER A 59 -1.62 1.32 -0.66
C SER A 59 -0.81 2.57 -1.03
N GLY A 60 0.05 2.50 -2.05
CA GLY A 60 0.92 3.59 -2.50
C GLY A 60 2.12 3.83 -1.58
N ARG A 61 2.51 2.84 -0.77
CA ARG A 61 3.57 3.00 0.22
C ARG A 61 4.96 2.95 -0.40
N THR A 62 5.20 2.06 -1.37
CA THR A 62 6.53 1.89 -1.99
C THR A 62 6.81 2.73 -3.22
N ASN A 63 5.83 3.51 -3.70
CA ASN A 63 6.05 4.46 -4.78
C ASN A 63 5.47 5.84 -4.43
N PRO A 64 6.30 6.80 -3.98
CA PRO A 64 5.84 8.12 -3.57
C PRO A 64 5.30 8.99 -4.72
N LEU A 65 5.52 8.57 -5.97
CA LEU A 65 4.98 9.24 -7.16
C LEU A 65 3.69 8.60 -7.67
N ALA A 66 3.30 7.43 -7.16
CA ALA A 66 2.08 6.76 -7.57
C ALA A 66 0.88 7.36 -6.84
N ASP A 67 -0.14 7.75 -7.60
CA ASP A 67 -1.44 8.06 -7.01
C ASP A 67 -2.12 6.75 -6.58
N THR A 68 -2.66 6.72 -5.36
CA THR A 68 -3.42 5.55 -4.91
C THR A 68 -4.88 5.70 -5.35
N PRO A 69 -5.38 4.83 -6.22
CA PRO A 69 -6.75 4.92 -6.71
C PRO A 69 -7.81 4.84 -5.59
N GLY A 70 -8.83 5.70 -5.60
CA GLY A 70 -10.00 5.55 -4.71
C GLY A 70 -10.97 4.45 -5.18
N ILE A 71 -11.79 3.90 -4.28
CA ILE A 71 -12.85 2.90 -4.59
C ILE A 71 -14.25 3.48 -4.34
N ASP A 72 -15.24 3.00 -5.10
CA ASP A 72 -16.62 3.49 -5.04
C ASP A 72 -17.35 2.78 -3.88
N LEU A 73 -17.62 3.48 -2.78
CA LEU A 73 -18.16 2.90 -1.53
C LEU A 73 -19.20 3.77 -0.83
N ALA A 74 -19.98 3.14 0.04
CA ALA A 74 -20.74 3.79 1.11
C ALA A 74 -20.30 3.18 2.44
N ARG A 75 -19.96 4.01 3.43
CA ARG A 75 -19.58 3.56 4.77
C ARG A 75 -20.32 4.30 5.86
N TRP A 76 -20.44 3.59 6.96
CA TRP A 76 -20.91 4.05 8.23
C TRP A 76 -19.88 3.72 9.30
N THR A 77 -19.60 4.66 10.18
CA THR A 77 -18.68 4.50 11.29
C THR A 77 -19.33 5.04 12.56
N HIS A 78 -19.41 4.20 13.60
CA HIS A 78 -19.84 4.58 14.94
C HIS A 78 -18.64 4.54 15.88
N SER A 79 -18.42 5.62 16.64
CA SER A 79 -17.36 5.71 17.64
C SER A 79 -17.96 5.93 19.04
N ALA A 80 -17.58 5.08 19.99
CA ALA A 80 -18.00 5.16 21.38
C ALA A 80 -16.85 4.75 22.31
N GLY A 81 -16.33 5.73 23.07
CA GLY A 81 -15.14 5.54 23.92
C GLY A 81 -13.94 5.07 23.10
N ALA A 82 -13.29 4.00 23.56
CA ALA A 82 -12.14 3.37 22.90
C ALA A 82 -12.52 2.58 21.63
N TRP A 83 -13.80 2.37 21.35
CA TRP A 83 -14.23 1.49 20.26
C TRP A 83 -14.73 2.27 19.06
N ARG A 84 -14.41 1.76 17.87
CA ARG A 84 -14.96 2.24 16.60
C ARG A 84 -15.39 1.06 15.73
N LEU A 85 -16.66 1.03 15.36
CA LEU A 85 -17.22 0.07 14.43
C LEU A 85 -17.39 0.74 13.07
N THR A 86 -16.88 0.14 12.01
CA THR A 86 -17.08 0.58 10.63
C THR A 86 -17.75 -0.53 9.83
N SER A 87 -18.84 -0.20 9.15
CA SER A 87 -19.46 -1.04 8.12
C SER A 87 -19.39 -0.32 6.78
N ALA A 88 -19.01 -1.03 5.73
CA ALA A 88 -18.92 -0.47 4.39
C ALA A 88 -19.47 -1.43 3.34
N TYR A 89 -20.10 -0.85 2.33
CA TYR A 89 -20.45 -1.50 1.08
C TYR A 89 -19.59 -0.91 -0.04
N VAL A 90 -18.69 -1.71 -0.59
CA VAL A 90 -17.87 -1.35 -1.75
C VAL A 90 -18.55 -1.86 -2.99
N SER A 91 -19.03 -0.93 -3.81
CA SER A 91 -19.77 -1.23 -5.04
C SER A 91 -18.85 -1.73 -6.16
N ASP A 92 -17.75 -1.02 -6.41
CA ASP A 92 -16.79 -1.37 -7.46
C ASP A 92 -15.36 -0.91 -7.11
N THR A 93 -14.40 -1.75 -7.45
CA THR A 93 -12.95 -1.49 -7.33
C THR A 93 -12.30 -1.33 -8.72
N ARG A 94 -13.07 -0.87 -9.71
CA ARG A 94 -12.65 -0.73 -11.12
C ARG A 94 -11.35 0.05 -11.36
N THR A 95 -10.98 0.91 -10.43
CA THR A 95 -9.76 1.72 -10.43
C THR A 95 -8.53 0.94 -9.95
N LEU A 96 -8.72 -0.22 -9.31
CA LEU A 96 -7.67 -1.11 -8.84
C LEU A 96 -7.24 -2.12 -9.92
N PRO A 97 -5.99 -2.63 -9.83
CA PRO A 97 -5.55 -3.80 -10.59
C PRO A 97 -6.45 -5.02 -10.36
N GLN A 98 -6.38 -6.00 -11.26
CA GLN A 98 -7.13 -7.24 -11.09
C GLN A 98 -6.51 -8.13 -9.99
N PRO A 99 -7.32 -8.98 -9.32
CA PRO A 99 -8.76 -9.19 -9.52
C PRO A 99 -9.61 -8.09 -8.88
N ARG A 100 -10.55 -7.56 -9.67
CA ARG A 100 -11.52 -6.57 -9.17
C ARG A 100 -12.53 -7.24 -8.24
N GLN A 101 -12.80 -6.59 -7.12
CA GLN A 101 -13.86 -6.91 -6.18
C GLN A 101 -15.07 -5.99 -6.45
N ARG A 102 -16.27 -6.57 -6.40
CA ARG A 102 -17.56 -5.89 -6.54
C ARG A 102 -18.49 -6.35 -5.44
N ASP A 103 -19.44 -5.49 -5.11
CA ASP A 103 -20.49 -5.75 -4.13
C ASP A 103 -19.90 -6.40 -2.86
N THR A 104 -18.88 -5.75 -2.29
CA THR A 104 -18.14 -6.26 -1.14
C THR A 104 -18.66 -5.62 0.13
N VAL A 105 -19.14 -6.44 1.04
CA VAL A 105 -19.49 -6.00 2.39
C VAL A 105 -18.24 -6.11 3.26
N LEU A 106 -17.97 -5.07 4.05
CA LEU A 106 -16.87 -5.00 4.99
C LEU A 106 -17.36 -4.59 6.37
N PHE A 107 -16.80 -5.24 7.38
CA PHE A 107 -16.90 -4.86 8.78
C PHE A 107 -15.50 -4.71 9.37
N LYS A 108 -15.29 -3.63 10.12
CA LYS A 108 -14.04 -3.35 10.82
C LYS A 108 -14.35 -2.89 12.23
N LEU A 109 -13.70 -3.51 13.21
CA LEU A 109 -13.82 -3.16 14.62
C LEU A 109 -12.45 -2.72 15.11
N ASP A 110 -12.36 -1.48 15.54
CA ASP A 110 -11.15 -0.90 16.10
C ASP A 110 -11.31 -0.71 17.60
N ARG A 111 -10.22 -0.97 18.34
CA ARG A 111 -10.04 -0.57 19.72
C ARG A 111 -8.81 0.32 19.81
N GLN A 112 -8.98 1.55 20.27
CA GLN A 112 -7.92 2.53 20.44
C GLN A 112 -7.84 2.94 21.91
N ASP A 113 -6.69 2.67 22.52
CA ASP A 113 -6.30 3.14 23.84
C ASP A 113 -5.20 4.23 23.67
N ASP A 114 -4.57 4.69 24.75
CA ASP A 114 -3.63 5.82 24.70
C ASP A 114 -2.33 5.50 23.94
N ASP A 115 -1.83 4.26 24.09
CA ASP A 115 -0.56 3.78 23.54
C ASP A 115 -0.73 2.73 22.44
N SER A 116 -1.96 2.28 22.19
CA SER A 116 -2.23 1.11 21.34
C SER A 116 -3.49 1.25 20.50
N LEU A 117 -3.45 0.59 19.34
CA LEU A 117 -4.59 0.48 18.44
C LEU A 117 -4.60 -0.94 17.86
N ALA A 118 -5.72 -1.64 18.02
CA ALA A 118 -5.95 -2.95 17.44
C ALA A 118 -7.21 -2.93 16.57
N SER A 119 -7.20 -3.74 15.52
CA SER A 119 -8.31 -3.81 14.57
C SER A 119 -8.52 -5.22 14.05
N LEU A 120 -9.79 -5.58 13.91
CA LEU A 120 -10.24 -6.77 13.18
C LEU A 120 -11.05 -6.34 11.97
N VAL A 121 -10.79 -6.98 10.84
CA VAL A 121 -11.44 -6.71 9.56
C VAL A 121 -12.01 -8.00 9.00
N PHE A 122 -13.26 -7.95 8.59
CA PHE A 122 -13.90 -8.99 7.79
C PHE A 122 -14.43 -8.37 6.51
N SER A 123 -14.21 -9.02 5.37
CA SER A 123 -14.88 -8.62 4.14
C SER A 123 -15.24 -9.81 3.27
N GLN A 124 -16.37 -9.72 2.60
CA GLN A 124 -16.87 -10.73 1.69
C GLN A 124 -17.27 -10.07 0.37
N ALA A 125 -16.52 -10.38 -0.68
CA ALA A 125 -16.87 -9.96 -2.04
C ALA A 125 -17.92 -10.91 -2.62
N ARG A 126 -18.80 -10.38 -3.47
CA ARG A 126 -19.70 -11.18 -4.31
C ARG A 126 -18.94 -11.73 -5.51
N SER A 127 -17.98 -12.62 -5.23
CA SER A 127 -17.11 -13.25 -6.24
C SER A 127 -17.10 -14.76 -6.04
N GLN A 128 -17.13 -15.51 -7.14
CA GLN A 128 -16.99 -16.98 -7.10
C GLN A 128 -15.54 -17.44 -6.90
N ARG A 129 -14.55 -16.54 -7.06
CA ARG A 129 -13.11 -16.88 -6.95
C ARG A 129 -12.48 -16.50 -5.62
N LEU A 130 -13.08 -15.54 -4.92
CA LEU A 130 -12.58 -15.00 -3.66
C LEU A 130 -13.56 -15.34 -2.54
N GLY A 131 -13.10 -16.13 -1.58
CA GLY A 131 -13.81 -16.37 -0.33
C GLY A 131 -13.67 -15.21 0.65
N PRO A 132 -14.17 -15.39 1.89
CA PRO A 132 -14.08 -14.38 2.93
C PRO A 132 -12.62 -14.00 3.19
N PHE A 133 -12.41 -12.72 3.40
CA PHE A 133 -11.16 -12.14 3.87
C PHE A 133 -11.30 -11.83 5.35
N LEU A 134 -10.32 -12.26 6.13
CA LEU A 134 -10.12 -11.88 7.52
C LEU A 134 -8.78 -11.16 7.61
N GLY A 135 -8.78 -9.95 8.15
CA GLY A 135 -7.60 -9.15 8.41
C GLY A 135 -7.54 -8.74 9.87
N ALA A 136 -6.34 -8.53 10.39
CA ALA A 136 -6.13 -7.95 11.70
C ALA A 136 -4.87 -7.09 11.68
N PHE A 137 -4.84 -6.03 12.48
CA PHE A 137 -3.60 -5.32 12.76
C PHE A 137 -3.58 -4.83 14.21
N ALA A 138 -2.38 -4.63 14.73
CA ALA A 138 -2.16 -3.99 16.01
C ALA A 138 -0.93 -3.09 15.93
N GLN A 139 -0.96 -2.00 16.67
CA GLN A 139 0.18 -1.14 16.95
C GLN A 139 0.24 -0.82 18.44
N TYR A 140 1.45 -0.62 18.94
CA TYR A 140 1.77 -0.29 20.30
C TYR A 140 2.94 0.68 20.33
N THR A 141 2.86 1.68 21.20
CA THR A 141 3.79 2.79 21.33
C THR A 141 4.38 2.73 22.74
N PRO A 142 5.48 1.99 22.96
CA PRO A 142 6.02 1.79 24.31
C PRO A 142 6.52 3.09 24.96
N ASP A 143 6.96 4.03 24.14
CA ASP A 143 7.44 5.36 24.51
C ASP A 143 7.27 6.33 23.33
N ASP A 144 7.72 7.58 23.49
CA ASP A 144 7.58 8.64 22.48
C ASP A 144 8.35 8.38 21.18
N ALA A 145 9.31 7.45 21.18
CA ALA A 145 10.20 7.21 20.05
C ALA A 145 9.85 5.93 19.27
N TRP A 146 9.34 4.90 19.94
CA TRP A 146 9.12 3.58 19.34
C TRP A 146 7.65 3.34 18.95
N LEU A 147 7.45 2.73 17.79
CA LEU A 147 6.19 2.16 17.34
C LEU A 147 6.43 0.71 16.94
N LEU A 148 5.79 -0.23 17.62
CA LEU A 148 5.78 -1.65 17.29
C LEU A 148 4.44 -2.01 16.66
N TYR A 149 4.44 -2.83 15.62
CA TYR A 149 3.20 -3.19 14.94
C TYR A 149 3.26 -4.53 14.22
N GLY A 150 2.07 -5.05 13.93
CA GLY A 150 1.90 -6.22 13.09
C GLY A 150 0.58 -6.19 12.34
N GLU A 151 0.57 -6.85 11.20
CA GLU A 151 -0.62 -7.08 10.39
C GLU A 151 -0.72 -8.55 10.01
N ALA A 152 -1.92 -9.09 9.91
CA ALA A 152 -2.16 -10.42 9.41
C ALA A 152 -3.42 -10.47 8.56
N SER A 153 -3.48 -11.44 7.65
CA SER A 153 -4.69 -11.75 6.91
C SER A 153 -4.74 -13.21 6.49
N ALA A 154 -5.97 -13.68 6.26
CA ALA A 154 -6.25 -14.92 5.60
C ALA A 154 -7.42 -14.71 4.61
N GLN A 155 -7.28 -15.24 3.40
CA GLN A 155 -8.35 -15.27 2.42
C GLN A 155 -8.37 -16.61 1.70
N ARG A 156 -9.55 -17.24 1.65
CA ARG A 156 -9.73 -18.42 0.82
C ARG A 156 -9.77 -18.00 -0.65
N ARG A 157 -8.96 -18.65 -1.49
CA ARG A 157 -8.88 -18.41 -2.92
C ARG A 157 -8.91 -19.76 -3.62
N GLU A 158 -9.98 -20.01 -4.38
CA GLU A 158 -10.21 -21.30 -5.03
C GLU A 158 -10.05 -22.48 -4.03
N ALA A 159 -9.02 -23.31 -4.20
CA ALA A 159 -8.73 -24.49 -3.36
C ALA A 159 -7.75 -24.23 -2.19
N ALA A 160 -7.14 -23.05 -2.10
CA ALA A 160 -6.10 -22.76 -1.11
C ALA A 160 -6.49 -21.58 -0.20
N THR A 161 -5.89 -21.52 0.99
CA THR A 161 -5.98 -20.34 1.86
C THR A 161 -4.68 -19.56 1.72
N ALA A 162 -4.79 -18.34 1.22
CA ALA A 162 -3.69 -17.40 1.22
C ALA A 162 -3.61 -16.72 2.59
N ALA A 163 -2.50 -16.91 3.29
CA ALA A 163 -2.23 -16.26 4.56
C ALA A 163 -1.05 -15.31 4.41
N ARG A 164 -1.16 -14.09 4.95
CA ARG A 164 -0.08 -13.12 4.97
C ARG A 164 0.06 -12.56 6.37
N TRP A 165 1.28 -12.26 6.78
CA TRP A 165 1.51 -11.53 8.00
C TRP A 165 2.78 -10.71 7.94
N LEU A 166 2.80 -9.64 8.71
CA LEU A 166 3.89 -8.69 8.79
C LEU A 166 4.10 -8.31 10.24
N ALA A 167 5.37 -8.18 10.63
CA ALA A 167 5.76 -7.59 11.90
C ALA A 167 6.79 -6.50 11.62
N GLY A 168 6.67 -5.38 12.31
CA GLY A 168 7.50 -4.22 12.09
C GLY A 168 7.71 -3.37 13.33
N ALA A 169 8.74 -2.55 13.24
CA ALA A 169 9.05 -1.53 14.22
C ALA A 169 9.47 -0.24 13.51
N SER A 170 9.15 0.89 14.11
CA SER A 170 9.64 2.20 13.71
C SER A 170 10.22 2.93 14.92
N TYR A 171 11.28 3.69 14.70
CA TYR A 171 11.95 4.52 15.70
C TYR A 171 12.08 5.95 15.17
N THR A 172 11.61 6.92 15.95
CA THR A 172 11.74 8.35 15.67
C THR A 172 12.83 8.93 16.57
N SER A 173 13.89 9.42 15.95
CA SER A 173 14.97 10.12 16.68
C SER A 173 14.55 11.53 17.09
N ASP A 174 15.27 12.13 18.04
CA ASP A 174 15.08 13.53 18.47
C ASP A 174 15.17 14.55 17.31
N ALA A 175 15.93 14.22 16.26
CA ALA A 175 16.02 15.04 15.05
C ALA A 175 14.81 14.88 14.10
N GLY A 176 13.79 14.11 14.50
CA GLY A 176 12.59 13.78 13.72
C GLY A 176 12.81 12.75 12.61
N ARG A 177 14.02 12.20 12.46
CA ARG A 177 14.30 11.14 11.48
C ARG A 177 13.60 9.85 11.91
N VAL A 178 12.93 9.19 10.97
CA VAL A 178 12.21 7.94 11.21
C VAL A 178 12.97 6.79 10.56
N TRP A 179 13.20 5.74 11.33
CA TRP A 179 13.76 4.46 10.88
C TRP A 179 12.69 3.40 11.01
N SER A 180 12.53 2.54 10.01
CA SER A 180 11.56 1.44 10.06
C SER A 180 12.18 0.15 9.56
N ALA A 181 11.80 -0.97 10.17
CA ALA A 181 12.17 -2.30 9.74
C ALA A 181 10.95 -3.22 9.80
N GLU A 182 10.73 -3.99 8.74
CA GLU A 182 9.58 -4.87 8.59
C GLU A 182 10.00 -6.23 8.02
N TYR A 183 9.38 -7.28 8.53
CA TYR A 183 9.42 -8.61 7.94
C TYR A 183 8.02 -8.98 7.46
N LEU A 184 7.92 -9.44 6.21
CA LEU A 184 6.67 -9.86 5.59
C LEU A 184 6.76 -11.33 5.18
N PHE A 185 5.74 -12.08 5.60
CA PHE A 185 5.40 -13.38 5.04
C PHE A 185 4.20 -13.27 4.09
N ASN A 186 4.36 -13.75 2.86
CA ASN A 186 3.38 -13.72 1.78
C ASN A 186 3.05 -15.16 1.31
N GLY A 187 2.02 -15.77 1.90
CA GLY A 187 1.61 -17.14 1.62
C GLY A 187 0.76 -17.33 0.34
N ASP A 188 0.70 -16.35 -0.56
CA ASP A 188 -0.07 -16.46 -1.82
C ASP A 188 0.59 -17.31 -2.91
N ASN A 189 1.81 -17.82 -2.70
CA ASN A 189 2.54 -18.68 -3.65
C ASN A 189 2.66 -18.10 -5.07
N GLY A 190 2.62 -16.76 -5.22
CA GLY A 190 2.60 -16.08 -6.52
C GLY A 190 1.36 -16.35 -7.37
N ALA A 191 0.39 -17.16 -6.91
CA ALA A 191 -0.78 -17.58 -7.69
C ALA A 191 -1.81 -16.45 -7.88
N ALA A 192 -1.82 -15.48 -6.97
CA ALA A 192 -2.85 -14.45 -6.91
C ALA A 192 -2.36 -13.02 -7.20
N THR A 193 -1.14 -12.90 -7.70
CA THR A 193 -0.56 -11.66 -8.23
C THR A 193 -0.27 -11.74 -9.74
N LEU A 194 -0.62 -12.86 -10.38
CA LEU A 194 -0.58 -13.02 -11.83
C LEU A 194 -1.86 -12.48 -12.48
N GLN A 195 -1.92 -11.16 -12.63
CA GLN A 195 -2.28 -10.46 -13.88
C GLN A 195 -2.55 -8.98 -13.56
N ALA A 196 -1.49 -8.16 -13.71
CA ALA A 196 -1.53 -6.69 -13.83
C ALA A 196 -1.38 -5.81 -12.58
N ASP A 197 -1.04 -6.32 -11.39
CA ASP A 197 -0.57 -5.45 -10.30
C ASP A 197 0.96 -5.26 -10.37
N PRO A 198 1.49 -4.06 -10.70
CA PRO A 198 2.93 -3.80 -10.70
C PRO A 198 3.56 -3.83 -9.31
N ALA A 199 2.79 -3.78 -8.21
CA ALA A 199 3.26 -3.84 -6.84
C ALA A 199 3.21 -5.27 -6.23
N ALA A 200 2.80 -6.25 -7.05
CA ALA A 200 2.75 -7.66 -6.72
C ALA A 200 4.07 -8.22 -6.22
N LEU A 201 4.02 -8.90 -5.07
CA LEU A 201 5.13 -9.67 -4.52
C LEU A 201 5.00 -11.17 -4.89
N ARG A 202 6.08 -11.80 -5.37
CA ARG A 202 6.08 -13.21 -5.87
C ARG A 202 6.68 -14.21 -4.89
N GLY A 203 7.80 -13.85 -4.25
CA GLY A 203 8.32 -14.57 -3.09
C GLY A 203 7.39 -14.53 -1.88
N ARG A 204 7.75 -15.33 -0.86
CA ARG A 204 7.10 -15.52 0.42
C ARG A 204 7.73 -14.71 1.51
N HIS A 205 9.06 -14.58 1.54
CA HIS A 205 9.76 -13.99 2.67
C HIS A 205 10.46 -12.70 2.26
N TYR A 206 10.12 -11.58 2.90
CA TYR A 206 10.75 -10.29 2.64
C TYR A 206 11.25 -9.63 3.91
N LEU A 207 12.40 -8.98 3.78
CA LEU A 207 12.84 -7.94 4.70
C LEU A 207 12.71 -6.60 4.00
N TRP A 208 12.22 -5.62 4.73
CA TRP A 208 12.18 -4.24 4.29
C TRP A 208 12.72 -3.35 5.40
N ALA A 209 13.49 -2.34 5.01
CA ALA A 209 13.94 -1.30 5.92
C ALA A 209 13.85 0.05 5.23
N SER A 210 13.58 1.09 6.01
CA SER A 210 13.63 2.45 5.52
C SER A 210 14.21 3.42 6.53
N VAL A 211 14.69 4.53 5.99
CA VAL A 211 15.02 5.72 6.74
C VAL A 211 14.54 6.94 5.97
N GLN A 212 13.88 7.86 6.66
CA GLN A 212 13.39 9.10 6.07
C GLN A 212 13.69 10.30 6.95
N SER A 213 13.84 11.46 6.32
CA SER A 213 13.97 12.75 7.01
C SER A 213 12.74 13.06 7.87
N ASN A 214 12.84 14.13 8.64
CA ASN A 214 11.70 14.63 9.41
C ASN A 214 10.52 14.95 8.48
N PRO A 215 9.35 14.29 8.60
CA PRO A 215 8.19 14.55 7.74
C PRO A 215 7.61 15.96 7.92
N GLN A 216 7.94 16.63 9.03
CA GLN A 216 7.54 18.01 9.31
C GLN A 216 8.51 19.03 8.69
N GLU A 217 9.64 18.60 8.12
CA GLU A 217 10.59 19.49 7.44
C GLU A 217 9.99 19.93 6.09
N LEU A 218 9.71 21.23 5.97
CA LEU A 218 9.02 21.79 4.80
C LEU A 218 9.95 22.07 3.60
N GLU A 219 11.25 22.23 3.85
CA GLU A 219 12.20 22.67 2.84
C GLU A 219 12.83 21.50 2.08
N ARG A 220 13.00 20.36 2.76
CA ARG A 220 13.64 19.17 2.23
C ARG A 220 12.99 17.93 2.80
N TYR A 221 12.75 16.97 1.92
CA TYR A 221 12.29 15.65 2.30
C TYR A 221 13.10 14.60 1.56
N TRP A 222 13.53 13.55 2.23
CA TRP A 222 14.13 12.41 1.56
C TRP A 222 13.79 11.11 2.26
N ARG A 223 13.79 10.01 1.49
CA ARG A 223 13.51 8.66 1.97
C ARG A 223 14.38 7.66 1.22
N LEU A 224 15.01 6.77 1.96
CA LEU A 224 15.74 5.62 1.44
C LEU A 224 15.03 4.35 1.92
N GLU A 225 14.74 3.45 0.99
CA GLU A 225 14.15 2.15 1.24
C GLU A 225 15.04 1.05 0.69
N TRP A 226 15.09 -0.07 1.41
CA TRP A 226 15.73 -1.30 1.01
C TRP A 226 14.74 -2.45 1.18
N THR A 227 14.65 -3.30 0.16
CA THR A 227 13.85 -4.53 0.18
C THR A 227 14.72 -5.70 -0.20
N ARG A 228 14.57 -6.83 0.48
CA ARG A 228 15.21 -8.10 0.12
C ARG A 228 14.18 -9.21 0.09
N ASN A 229 14.04 -9.86 -1.05
CA ASN A 229 13.34 -11.13 -1.16
C ASN A 229 14.30 -12.23 -0.69
N GLN A 230 13.95 -12.97 0.36
CA GLN A 230 14.80 -14.03 0.90
C GLN A 230 14.75 -15.32 0.07
N ASP A 231 13.69 -15.52 -0.72
CA ASP A 231 13.47 -16.74 -1.49
C ASP A 231 14.43 -16.84 -2.68
N ASP A 232 14.61 -15.72 -3.41
CA ASP A 232 15.50 -15.65 -4.57
C ASP A 232 16.76 -14.78 -4.33
N ARG A 233 16.89 -14.25 -3.11
CA ARG A 233 17.98 -13.38 -2.64
C ARG A 233 18.15 -12.08 -3.42
N SER A 234 17.18 -11.70 -4.24
CA SER A 234 17.19 -10.41 -4.92
C SER A 234 16.89 -9.27 -3.94
N GLN A 235 17.39 -8.08 -4.29
CA GLN A 235 17.21 -6.89 -3.47
C GLN A 235 16.88 -5.68 -4.32
N GLY A 236 16.22 -4.70 -3.70
CA GLY A 236 15.80 -3.46 -4.33
C GLY A 236 16.08 -2.29 -3.41
N TRP A 237 16.45 -1.17 -4.02
CA TRP A 237 16.64 0.10 -3.34
C TRP A 237 15.75 1.16 -3.98
N MET A 238 15.18 2.04 -3.15
CA MET A 238 14.50 3.24 -3.62
C MET A 238 15.01 4.43 -2.83
N LEU A 239 15.46 5.46 -3.53
CA LEU A 239 15.83 6.75 -2.96
C LEU A 239 14.93 7.83 -3.55
N TYR A 240 14.20 8.53 -2.70
CA TYR A 240 13.41 9.69 -3.05
C TYR A 240 13.97 10.93 -2.36
N GLY A 241 14.02 12.05 -3.08
CA GLY A 241 14.37 13.34 -2.53
C GLY A 241 13.52 14.43 -3.16
N GLU A 242 13.02 15.34 -2.33
CA GLU A 242 12.29 16.53 -2.72
C GLU A 242 12.87 17.76 -2.01
N ARG A 243 12.94 18.87 -2.75
CA ARG A 243 13.40 20.14 -2.22
C ARG A 243 12.52 21.26 -2.73
N ARG A 244 12.13 22.15 -1.83
CA ARG A 244 11.48 23.41 -2.18
C ARG A 244 12.46 24.31 -2.92
N LEU A 245 12.09 24.73 -4.13
CA LEU A 245 12.87 25.64 -4.97
C LEU A 245 12.38 27.07 -4.83
N LEU A 246 11.05 27.23 -4.78
CA LEU A 246 10.33 28.49 -4.56
C LEU A 246 9.11 28.22 -3.66
N PRO A 247 8.43 29.25 -3.13
CA PRO A 247 7.29 29.06 -2.26
C PRO A 247 6.20 28.12 -2.79
N ARG A 248 6.03 28.06 -4.11
CA ARG A 248 5.03 27.25 -4.84
C ARG A 248 5.64 26.22 -5.79
N LEU A 249 6.95 26.01 -5.79
CA LEU A 249 7.64 25.10 -6.71
C LEU A 249 8.60 24.21 -5.93
N SER A 250 8.44 22.90 -6.06
CA SER A 250 9.39 21.90 -5.56
C SER A 250 9.98 21.10 -6.71
N GLY A 251 11.25 20.73 -6.58
CA GLY A 251 11.90 19.76 -7.46
C GLY A 251 12.05 18.43 -6.72
N PHE A 252 11.88 17.32 -7.44
CA PHE A 252 12.07 15.99 -6.89
C PHE A 252 12.91 15.09 -7.80
N ALA A 253 13.55 14.11 -7.18
CA ALA A 253 14.26 13.03 -7.82
C ALA A 253 13.90 11.71 -7.13
N MET A 254 13.76 10.66 -7.92
CA MET A 254 13.57 9.30 -7.46
C MET A 254 14.51 8.36 -8.21
N LEU A 255 15.22 7.53 -7.48
CA LEU A 255 16.08 6.47 -7.99
C LEU A 255 15.55 5.13 -7.50
N ILE A 256 15.40 4.18 -8.41
CA ILE A 256 15.09 2.78 -8.09
C ILE A 256 16.24 1.94 -8.64
N LEU A 257 16.80 1.05 -7.83
CA LEU A 257 17.84 0.10 -8.22
C LEU A 257 17.37 -1.31 -7.87
N GLY A 258 17.55 -2.26 -8.80
CA GLY A 258 17.27 -3.67 -8.58
C GLY A 258 18.55 -4.49 -8.73
N GLU A 259 18.82 -5.39 -7.80
CA GLU A 259 19.95 -6.30 -7.83
C GLU A 259 19.48 -7.75 -7.71
N GLY A 260 19.95 -8.61 -8.60
CA GLY A 260 19.60 -10.03 -8.65
C GLY A 260 19.80 -10.62 -10.04
N GLY A 261 19.61 -11.94 -10.16
CA GLY A 261 19.67 -12.63 -11.45
C GLY A 261 18.54 -12.20 -12.39
N ALA A 262 18.70 -12.42 -13.70
CA ALA A 262 17.71 -12.02 -14.72
C ALA A 262 16.31 -12.69 -14.55
N GLY A 263 16.24 -13.80 -13.81
CA GLY A 263 14.98 -14.48 -13.46
C GLY A 263 14.44 -14.16 -12.06
N SER A 264 15.14 -13.33 -11.29
CA SER A 264 14.72 -12.95 -9.93
C SER A 264 13.70 -11.82 -9.96
N GLU A 265 12.88 -11.73 -8.92
CA GLU A 265 11.78 -10.78 -8.80
C GLU A 265 12.27 -9.33 -8.89
N LEU A 266 13.30 -8.99 -8.11
CA LEU A 266 13.84 -7.62 -8.05
C LEU A 266 14.97 -7.38 -9.07
N GLY A 267 15.58 -8.42 -9.66
CA GLY A 267 16.64 -8.30 -10.66
C GLY A 267 16.17 -8.36 -12.12
N GLY A 268 15.02 -8.99 -12.39
CA GLY A 268 14.52 -9.23 -13.76
C GLY A 268 13.58 -8.15 -14.32
N ALA A 269 12.83 -7.46 -13.47
CA ALA A 269 11.74 -6.58 -13.90
C ALA A 269 12.08 -5.07 -13.89
N TYR A 270 12.98 -4.61 -13.01
CA TYR A 270 13.33 -3.18 -12.87
C TYR A 270 14.85 -3.03 -12.68
N ARG A 271 15.60 -2.91 -13.79
CA ARG A 271 17.08 -2.89 -13.69
C ARG A 271 17.60 -1.68 -12.95
N SER A 272 17.08 -0.51 -13.26
CA SER A 272 17.32 0.76 -12.56
C SER A 272 16.46 1.83 -13.23
N GLY A 273 16.00 2.81 -12.49
CA GLY A 273 15.23 3.92 -13.04
C GLY A 273 15.52 5.21 -12.29
N VAL A 274 15.65 6.30 -13.03
CA VAL A 274 15.70 7.65 -12.46
C VAL A 274 14.49 8.42 -12.97
N THR A 275 13.76 9.04 -12.05
CA THR A 275 12.67 9.96 -12.36
C THR A 275 13.01 11.31 -11.77
N LEU A 276 12.94 12.37 -12.57
CA LEU A 276 13.10 13.75 -12.15
C LEU A 276 11.82 14.51 -12.46
N GLY A 277 11.44 15.46 -11.62
CA GLY A 277 10.27 16.28 -11.91
C GLY A 277 10.13 17.51 -11.03
N LEU A 278 9.06 18.27 -11.32
CA LEU A 278 8.68 19.48 -10.61
C LEU A 278 7.25 19.34 -10.11
N LYS A 279 6.96 19.90 -8.93
CA LYS A 279 5.62 20.03 -8.35
C LYS A 279 5.29 21.51 -8.21
N LEU A 280 4.17 21.92 -8.80
CA LEU A 280 3.64 23.28 -8.72
C LEU A 280 2.39 23.30 -7.82
N PHE A 281 2.38 24.15 -6.80
CA PHE A 281 1.26 24.33 -5.89
C PHE A 281 0.45 25.56 -6.32
N LEU A 282 -0.85 25.36 -6.60
CA LEU A 282 -1.73 26.37 -7.20
C LEU A 282 -2.54 27.20 -6.18
N PHE A 283 -2.26 27.05 -4.89
CA PHE A 283 -2.90 27.78 -3.80
C PHE A 283 -1.83 28.30 -2.83
#